data_AF-A0A1G2L6S9-F1
#
_entry.id   AF-A0A1G2L6S9-F1
#
_cell.length_a   1.000
_cell.length_b   1.000
_cell.length_c   1.000
_cell.angle_alpha   90.00
_cell.angle_beta   90.00
_cell.angle_gamma   90.00
#
_symmetry.space_group_name_H-M   'P 1'
#
loop_
_entity.id
_entity.type
_entity.pdbx_description
1 polymer ?
#
loop_
_entity_poly.entity_id
_entity_poly.type
_entity_poly.pdbx_seq_one_letter_code
_entity_poly.pdbx_strand_id
1 'polypeptide(L)'
;MSPEKRKQKNKEVLKRSEMVIAKLLEQFDARETDERTLKRIIAAKEKYQPLKNARMRRLARSLRAIDTEEDIEEFGVDRRMLYYDEDSGGFYAKDNNGKKAVTVADVQSDCAWGLRYLPDPEMPHGVFRQTAKKILVNEARRDVEELYDKELALWNLGAASKTPLSHIEENWGKRGVPEGIIAETMARELLNRTSLNNSLGFVVVRANNMEDGIFKYDFKLQTSQRKRGVSLDDNSGEKEARRKKIGIQFTIRSGEGVWKKAVLDAVKKLYGGKLPVDEIIFVQVPTKDFSKAFTRWLEAEKPSGGPEQFLSKDLKMRLLKESTQGLVQLSDEEIERLIGGREVKEEL
;
A
#
# COMPACT_ATOMS: atom_id res chain seq x y z
N MET A 1 28.51 16.52 14.38
CA MET A 1 28.14 17.69 13.55
C MET A 1 28.00 18.88 14.49
N SER A 2 28.73 19.98 14.26
CA SER A 2 28.72 21.11 15.20
C SER A 2 27.33 21.77 15.28
N PRO A 3 26.99 22.41 16.41
CA PRO A 3 25.71 23.12 16.59
C PRO A 3 25.45 24.17 15.49
N GLU A 4 26.50 24.84 15.02
CA GLU A 4 26.43 25.82 13.93
C GLU A 4 26.11 25.17 12.58
N LYS A 5 26.75 24.03 12.25
CA LYS A 5 26.43 23.25 11.03
C LYS A 5 24.99 22.71 11.08
N ARG A 6 24.46 22.39 12.26
CA ARG A 6 23.03 22.04 12.46
C ARG A 6 22.10 23.22 12.19
N LYS A 7 22.39 24.40 12.74
CA LYS A 7 21.59 25.62 12.51
C LYS A 7 21.57 26.02 11.03
N GLN A 8 22.71 25.96 10.35
CA GLN A 8 22.81 26.32 8.95
C GLN A 8 22.07 25.34 8.03
N LYS A 9 22.19 24.02 8.31
CA LYS A 9 21.40 22.99 7.62
C LYS A 9 19.90 23.19 7.84
N ASN A 10 19.47 23.49 9.06
CA ASN A 10 18.05 23.75 9.35
C ASN A 10 17.53 25.00 8.64
N LYS A 11 18.33 26.07 8.54
CA LYS A 11 17.96 27.31 7.82
C LYS A 11 17.83 27.06 6.31
N GLU A 12 18.70 26.24 5.73
CA GLU A 12 18.62 25.84 4.32
C GLU A 12 17.39 24.96 4.05
N VAL A 13 17.09 24.04 4.97
CA VAL A 13 15.90 23.18 4.94
C VAL A 13 14.61 24.02 5.03
N LEU A 14 14.59 25.05 5.86
CA LEU A 14 13.45 25.96 5.99
C LEU A 14 13.22 26.77 4.70
N LYS A 15 14.29 27.33 4.12
CA LYS A 15 14.21 28.08 2.84
C LYS A 15 13.73 27.20 1.67
N ARG A 16 14.12 25.93 1.63
CA ARG A 16 13.58 24.95 0.67
C ARG A 16 12.09 24.67 0.92
N SER A 17 11.68 24.61 2.18
CA SER A 17 10.27 24.40 2.56
C SER A 17 9.41 25.58 2.10
N GLU A 18 9.85 26.82 2.34
CA GLU A 18 9.17 28.04 1.89
C GLU A 18 9.04 28.10 0.37
N MET A 19 10.08 27.69 -0.37
CA MET A 19 10.04 27.63 -1.83
C MET A 19 9.07 26.56 -2.36
N VAL A 20 9.02 25.38 -1.73
CA VAL A 20 8.05 24.33 -2.08
C VAL A 20 6.63 24.78 -1.75
N ILE A 21 6.43 25.44 -0.61
CA ILE A 21 5.14 26.00 -0.20
C ILE A 21 4.70 27.08 -1.19
N ALA A 22 5.59 28.03 -1.54
CA ALA A 22 5.32 29.05 -2.55
C ALA A 22 4.96 28.44 -3.91
N LYS A 23 5.66 27.40 -4.34
CA LYS A 23 5.34 26.67 -5.58
C LYS A 23 4.01 25.92 -5.50
N LEU A 24 3.65 25.37 -4.33
CA LEU A 24 2.34 24.74 -4.11
C LEU A 24 1.20 25.76 -4.13
N LEU A 25 1.44 26.97 -3.60
CA LEU A 25 0.52 28.11 -3.62
C LEU A 25 0.36 28.68 -5.04
N GLU A 26 1.45 28.87 -5.77
CA GLU A 26 1.45 29.35 -7.15
C GLU A 26 0.76 28.35 -8.10
N GLN A 27 1.01 27.05 -7.89
CA GLN A 27 0.28 25.99 -8.57
C GLN A 27 -1.22 25.96 -8.21
N PHE A 28 -1.64 26.59 -7.12
CA PHE A 28 -3.03 26.66 -6.69
C PHE A 28 -3.75 27.88 -7.26
N ASP A 29 -3.11 29.05 -7.26
CA ASP A 29 -3.68 30.28 -7.85
C ASP A 29 -3.85 30.16 -9.37
N ALA A 30 -3.00 29.37 -10.05
CA ALA A 30 -3.14 29.06 -11.47
C ALA A 30 -4.24 28.02 -11.80
N ARG A 31 -5.01 27.52 -10.81
CA ARG A 31 -6.06 26.49 -10.98
C ARG A 31 -7.48 27.03 -11.14
N GLU A 32 -7.67 28.32 -11.38
CA GLU A 32 -8.84 28.72 -12.17
C GLU A 32 -8.80 27.95 -13.49
N THR A 33 -9.91 27.28 -13.81
CA THR A 33 -9.94 26.09 -14.65
C THR A 33 -9.67 26.43 -16.12
N ASP A 34 -8.39 26.56 -16.48
CA ASP A 34 -7.95 26.81 -17.85
C ASP A 34 -8.53 25.71 -18.76
N GLU A 35 -9.13 26.11 -19.89
CA GLU A 35 -9.71 25.24 -20.91
C GLU A 35 -8.71 24.15 -21.35
N ARG A 36 -7.41 24.44 -21.32
CA ARG A 36 -6.34 23.48 -21.60
C ARG A 36 -6.28 22.33 -20.60
N THR A 37 -6.52 22.61 -19.31
CA THR A 37 -6.54 21.59 -18.24
C THR A 37 -7.76 20.69 -18.39
N LEU A 38 -8.94 21.26 -18.69
CA LEU A 38 -10.15 20.49 -18.96
C LEU A 38 -9.99 19.57 -20.18
N LYS A 39 -9.43 20.08 -21.29
CA LYS A 39 -9.13 19.26 -22.48
C LYS A 39 -8.21 18.08 -22.16
N ARG A 40 -7.19 18.28 -21.32
CA ARG A 40 -6.29 17.19 -20.88
C ARG A 40 -7.00 16.17 -19.99
N ILE A 41 -7.83 16.60 -19.05
CA ILE A 41 -8.62 15.70 -18.20
C ILE A 41 -9.56 14.85 -19.05
N ILE A 42 -10.25 15.46 -20.02
CA ILE A 42 -11.15 14.76 -20.94
C ILE A 42 -10.37 13.74 -21.78
N ALA A 43 -9.27 14.15 -22.43
CA ALA A 43 -8.46 13.25 -23.24
C ALA A 43 -7.87 12.08 -22.43
N ALA A 44 -7.44 12.33 -21.19
CA ALA A 44 -6.96 11.28 -20.29
C ALA A 44 -8.09 10.29 -19.93
N LYS A 45 -9.29 10.78 -19.61
CA LYS A 45 -10.47 9.94 -19.35
C LYS A 45 -10.84 9.10 -20.57
N GLU A 46 -10.89 9.69 -21.76
CA GLU A 46 -11.18 8.99 -23.01
C GLU A 46 -10.16 7.89 -23.31
N LYS A 47 -8.88 8.11 -22.96
CA LYS A 47 -7.82 7.11 -23.11
C LYS A 47 -7.91 5.96 -22.11
N TYR A 48 -8.10 6.24 -20.82
CA TYR A 48 -7.98 5.24 -19.75
C TYR A 48 -9.29 4.60 -19.31
N GLN A 49 -10.44 5.26 -19.49
CA GLN A 49 -11.74 4.69 -19.13
C GLN A 49 -12.06 3.40 -19.90
N PRO A 50 -11.82 3.30 -21.23
CA PRO A 50 -12.00 2.04 -21.95
C PRO A 50 -11.10 0.93 -21.42
N LEU A 51 -9.86 1.23 -21.04
CA LEU A 51 -8.91 0.26 -20.48
C LEU A 51 -9.36 -0.27 -19.12
N LYS A 52 -9.84 0.61 -18.23
CA LYS A 52 -10.42 0.23 -16.93
C LYS A 52 -11.66 -0.65 -17.13
N ASN A 53 -12.56 -0.25 -18.03
CA ASN A 53 -13.76 -1.02 -18.36
C ASN A 53 -13.40 -2.40 -18.95
N ALA A 54 -12.42 -2.47 -19.85
CA ALA A 54 -11.93 -3.73 -20.42
C ALA A 54 -11.34 -4.64 -19.35
N ARG A 55 -10.57 -4.10 -18.40
CA ARG A 55 -10.04 -4.88 -17.26
C ARG A 55 -11.15 -5.44 -16.38
N MET A 56 -12.17 -4.65 -16.08
CA MET A 56 -13.34 -5.08 -15.30
C MET A 56 -14.19 -6.12 -16.03
N ARG A 57 -14.34 -6.02 -17.35
CA ARG A 57 -15.01 -7.04 -18.17
C ARG A 57 -14.24 -8.36 -18.16
N ARG A 58 -12.90 -8.32 -18.27
CA ARG A 58 -12.05 -9.52 -18.15
C ARG A 58 -12.24 -10.20 -16.80
N LEU A 59 -12.15 -9.43 -15.70
CA LEU A 59 -12.43 -9.94 -14.36
C LEU A 59 -13.81 -10.59 -14.29
N ALA A 60 -14.85 -9.93 -14.78
CA ALA A 60 -16.21 -10.46 -14.75
C ALA A 60 -16.35 -11.79 -15.51
N ARG A 61 -15.67 -11.95 -16.65
CA ARG A 61 -15.62 -13.22 -17.38
C ARG A 61 -14.91 -14.29 -16.57
N SER A 62 -13.72 -14.00 -16.03
CA SER A 62 -12.97 -14.97 -15.23
C SER A 62 -13.69 -15.38 -13.93
N LEU A 63 -14.42 -14.46 -13.30
CA LEU A 63 -15.25 -14.79 -12.13
C LEU A 63 -16.42 -15.72 -12.50
N ARG A 64 -17.00 -15.57 -13.69
CA ARG A 64 -18.02 -16.48 -14.21
C ARG A 64 -17.41 -17.84 -14.54
N ALA A 65 -16.27 -17.87 -15.22
CA ALA A 65 -15.56 -19.11 -15.55
C ALA A 65 -15.26 -19.95 -14.30
N ILE A 66 -14.86 -19.32 -13.18
CA ILE A 66 -14.72 -20.01 -11.89
C ILE A 66 -16.03 -20.65 -11.41
N ASP A 67 -17.16 -19.98 -11.62
CA ASP A 67 -18.47 -20.46 -11.18
C ASP A 67 -19.04 -21.55 -12.11
N THR A 68 -18.59 -21.61 -13.36
CA THR A 68 -19.02 -22.57 -14.38
C THR A 68 -17.98 -23.66 -14.66
N GLU A 69 -16.89 -23.71 -13.88
CA GLU A 69 -15.78 -24.65 -14.05
C GLU A 69 -15.14 -24.62 -15.45
N GLU A 70 -15.14 -23.44 -16.10
CA GLU A 70 -14.47 -23.20 -17.38
C GLU A 70 -13.02 -22.76 -17.16
N ASP A 71 -12.18 -22.95 -18.18
CA ASP A 71 -10.79 -22.49 -18.19
C ASP A 71 -10.69 -20.98 -17.99
N ILE A 72 -9.75 -20.58 -17.13
CA ILE A 72 -9.55 -19.18 -16.74
C ILE A 72 -8.35 -18.61 -17.49
N GLU A 73 -8.61 -17.93 -18.61
CA GLU A 73 -7.57 -17.31 -19.46
C GLU A 73 -6.60 -16.38 -18.68
N GLU A 74 -7.05 -15.75 -17.59
CA GLU A 74 -6.21 -14.83 -16.80
C GLU A 74 -5.09 -15.53 -16.02
N PHE A 75 -5.20 -16.85 -15.79
CA PHE A 75 -4.17 -17.66 -15.16
C PHE A 75 -3.11 -18.11 -16.19
N GLY A 76 -2.33 -17.14 -16.69
CA GLY A 76 -1.19 -17.37 -17.60
C GLY A 76 0.06 -18.00 -16.95
N VAL A 77 1.15 -18.06 -17.72
CA VAL A 77 2.33 -18.94 -17.51
C VAL A 77 3.36 -18.52 -16.44
N ASP A 78 3.33 -17.30 -15.89
CA ASP A 78 4.32 -16.83 -14.91
C ASP A 78 3.70 -16.65 -13.51
N ARG A 79 3.18 -17.73 -12.94
CA ARG A 79 2.50 -17.72 -11.63
C ARG A 79 3.04 -18.82 -10.72
N ARG A 80 3.17 -18.50 -9.43
CA ARG A 80 3.51 -19.49 -8.41
C ARG A 80 2.29 -20.32 -8.09
N MET A 81 2.46 -21.65 -8.11
CA MET A 81 1.40 -22.54 -7.66
C MET A 81 1.21 -22.38 -6.15
N LEU A 82 -0.02 -22.11 -5.76
CA LEU A 82 -0.48 -22.11 -4.38
C LEU A 82 -1.17 -23.45 -4.17
N TYR A 83 -0.75 -24.19 -3.16
CA TYR A 83 -1.31 -25.48 -2.77
C TYR A 83 -2.12 -25.34 -1.49
N TYR A 84 -3.07 -26.25 -1.27
CA TYR A 84 -3.84 -26.36 -0.05
C TYR A 84 -3.49 -27.67 0.65
N ASP A 85 -3.24 -27.58 1.95
CA ASP A 85 -2.93 -28.72 2.80
C ASP A 85 -4.18 -29.00 3.65
N GLU A 86 -4.90 -30.08 3.34
CA GLU A 86 -6.18 -30.40 3.99
C GLU A 86 -6.03 -30.69 5.49
N ASP A 87 -4.93 -31.33 5.89
CA ASP A 87 -4.68 -31.70 7.29
C ASP A 87 -4.47 -30.47 8.17
N SER A 88 -3.70 -29.49 7.68
CA SER A 88 -3.44 -28.25 8.41
C SER A 88 -4.48 -27.14 8.16
N GLY A 89 -5.32 -27.30 7.14
CA GLY A 89 -6.23 -26.25 6.64
C GLY A 89 -5.50 -25.01 6.13
N GLY A 90 -4.21 -25.14 5.80
CA GLY A 90 -3.31 -24.05 5.44
C GLY A 90 -2.98 -24.02 3.94
N PHE A 91 -2.41 -22.90 3.48
CA PHE A 91 -1.83 -22.83 2.14
C PHE A 91 -0.31 -22.87 2.19
N TYR A 92 0.29 -23.36 1.12
CA TYR A 92 1.73 -23.30 0.93
C TYR A 92 2.08 -23.05 -0.53
N ALA A 93 3.27 -22.52 -0.77
CA ALA A 93 3.88 -22.46 -2.09
C ALA A 93 5.19 -23.24 -2.06
N LYS A 94 5.54 -23.86 -3.19
CA LYS A 94 6.88 -24.41 -3.39
C LYS A 94 7.76 -23.31 -3.97
N ASP A 95 8.84 -23.00 -3.29
CA ASP A 95 9.93 -22.18 -3.82
C ASP A 95 11.21 -23.02 -3.90
N ASN A 96 12.30 -22.41 -4.38
CA ASN A 96 13.59 -23.11 -4.51
C ASN A 96 14.18 -23.54 -3.14
N ASN A 97 13.64 -23.03 -2.03
CA ASN A 97 14.00 -23.40 -0.67
C ASN A 97 13.01 -24.41 -0.05
N GLY A 98 12.06 -24.94 -0.82
CA GLY A 98 11.15 -26.00 -0.42
C GLY A 98 9.70 -25.55 -0.20
N LYS A 99 9.01 -26.26 0.71
CA LYS A 99 7.60 -25.97 1.07
C LYS A 99 7.58 -24.78 2.03
N LYS A 100 6.93 -23.69 1.63
CA LYS A 100 6.76 -22.51 2.48
C LYS A 100 5.28 -22.26 2.76
N ALA A 101 4.92 -22.10 4.04
CA ALA A 101 3.58 -21.68 4.42
C ALA A 101 3.26 -20.28 3.87
N VAL A 102 2.08 -20.13 3.28
CA VAL A 102 1.60 -18.90 2.67
C VAL A 102 0.21 -18.60 3.20
N THR A 103 -0.03 -17.35 3.59
CA THR A 103 -1.36 -16.90 4.01
C THR A 103 -2.09 -16.22 2.86
N VAL A 104 -3.41 -16.10 2.96
CA VAL A 104 -4.21 -15.29 2.01
C VAL A 104 -3.72 -13.83 1.98
N ALA A 105 -3.22 -13.31 3.10
CA ALA A 105 -2.67 -11.97 3.17
C ALA A 105 -1.32 -11.83 2.43
N ASP A 106 -0.49 -12.88 2.44
CA ASP A 106 0.71 -12.95 1.61
C ASP A 106 0.34 -12.85 0.13
N VAL A 107 -0.57 -13.72 -0.33
CA VAL A 107 -1.04 -13.74 -1.72
C VAL A 107 -1.54 -12.37 -2.18
N GLN A 108 -2.28 -11.64 -1.33
CA GLN A 108 -2.79 -10.31 -1.67
C GLN A 108 -1.72 -9.21 -1.68
N SER A 109 -0.77 -9.28 -0.75
CA SER A 109 0.26 -8.24 -0.56
C SER A 109 1.42 -8.41 -1.53
N ASP A 110 1.76 -9.65 -1.87
CA ASP A 110 2.85 -10.04 -2.76
C ASP A 110 2.66 -9.55 -4.20
N CYS A 111 1.42 -9.27 -4.63
CA CYS A 111 1.19 -8.59 -5.92
C CYS A 111 1.86 -7.21 -6.00
N ALA A 112 2.12 -6.55 -4.86
CA ALA A 112 2.90 -5.30 -4.83
C ALA A 112 4.36 -5.51 -5.25
N TRP A 113 4.85 -6.74 -5.08
CA TRP A 113 6.21 -7.18 -5.34
C TRP A 113 6.32 -7.94 -6.67
N GLY A 114 5.29 -7.86 -7.52
CA GLY A 114 5.27 -8.53 -8.82
C GLY A 114 5.04 -10.05 -8.75
N LEU A 115 4.82 -10.61 -7.56
CA LEU A 115 4.53 -12.04 -7.40
C LEU A 115 3.02 -12.28 -7.62
N ARG A 116 2.72 -13.26 -8.47
CA ARG A 116 1.35 -13.70 -8.78
C ARG A 116 1.19 -15.17 -8.49
N TYR A 117 -0.03 -15.56 -8.14
CA TYR A 117 -0.35 -16.92 -7.72
C TYR A 117 -1.40 -17.55 -8.64
N LEU A 118 -1.36 -18.87 -8.70
CA LEU A 118 -2.34 -19.74 -9.32
C LEU A 118 -2.76 -20.77 -8.26
N PRO A 119 -4.05 -20.86 -7.87
CA PRO A 119 -4.49 -21.93 -7.01
C PRO A 119 -4.39 -23.27 -7.75
N ASP A 120 -3.89 -24.30 -7.05
CA ASP A 120 -3.81 -25.66 -7.56
C ASP A 120 -5.21 -26.17 -7.96
N PRO A 121 -5.41 -26.63 -9.22
CA PRO A 121 -6.67 -27.21 -9.66
C PRO A 121 -7.14 -28.41 -8.82
N GLU A 122 -6.22 -29.10 -8.14
CA GLU A 122 -6.55 -30.25 -7.27
C GLU A 122 -7.08 -29.84 -5.89
N MET A 123 -7.13 -28.54 -5.56
CA MET A 123 -7.73 -28.06 -4.31
C MET A 123 -9.22 -28.44 -4.20
N PRO A 124 -9.74 -28.64 -2.98
CA PRO A 124 -11.18 -28.75 -2.75
C PRO A 124 -11.95 -27.59 -3.41
N HIS A 125 -13.00 -27.90 -4.16
CA HIS A 125 -13.71 -26.94 -5.02
C HIS A 125 -14.08 -25.63 -4.31
N GLY A 126 -14.59 -25.71 -3.07
CA GLY A 126 -14.93 -24.54 -2.27
C GLY A 126 -13.72 -23.64 -1.94
N VAL A 127 -12.57 -24.25 -1.67
CA VAL A 127 -11.30 -23.57 -1.37
C VAL A 127 -10.72 -22.96 -2.64
N PHE A 128 -10.66 -23.73 -3.72
CA PHE A 128 -10.22 -23.26 -5.04
C PHE A 128 -11.01 -22.02 -5.45
N ARG A 129 -12.34 -22.13 -5.47
CA ARG A 129 -13.25 -21.07 -5.88
C ARG A 129 -13.03 -19.78 -5.10
N GLN A 130 -12.97 -19.85 -3.76
CA GLN A 130 -12.77 -18.66 -2.94
C GLN A 130 -11.39 -18.03 -3.15
N THR A 131 -10.36 -18.87 -3.30
CA THR A 131 -8.98 -18.43 -3.45
C THR A 131 -8.75 -17.79 -4.82
N ALA A 132 -9.21 -18.45 -5.89
CA ALA A 132 -9.17 -17.94 -7.26
C ALA A 132 -9.86 -16.56 -7.36
N LYS A 133 -11.06 -16.42 -6.79
CA LYS A 133 -11.78 -15.13 -6.78
C LYS A 133 -10.99 -14.04 -6.07
N LYS A 134 -10.41 -14.33 -4.90
CA LYS A 134 -9.60 -13.36 -4.15
C LYS A 134 -8.36 -12.91 -4.93
N ILE A 135 -7.67 -13.84 -5.58
CA ILE A 135 -6.49 -13.56 -6.42
C ILE A 135 -6.89 -12.62 -7.57
N LEU A 136 -7.87 -13.02 -8.39
CA LEU A 136 -8.27 -12.25 -9.56
C LEU A 136 -8.81 -10.86 -9.20
N VAL A 137 -9.63 -10.76 -8.15
CA VAL A 137 -10.14 -9.46 -7.68
C VAL A 137 -9.01 -8.55 -7.22
N ASN A 138 -8.02 -9.08 -6.48
CA ASN A 138 -6.88 -8.28 -6.04
C ASN A 138 -6.03 -7.81 -7.23
N GLU A 139 -5.73 -8.69 -8.18
CA GLU A 139 -4.97 -8.35 -9.39
C GLU A 139 -5.70 -7.29 -10.23
N ALA A 140 -6.99 -7.49 -10.50
CA ALA A 140 -7.79 -6.53 -11.23
C ALA A 140 -7.87 -5.17 -10.54
N ARG A 141 -7.99 -5.16 -9.20
CA ARG A 141 -7.95 -3.93 -8.43
C ARG A 141 -6.61 -3.21 -8.61
N ARG A 142 -5.47 -3.92 -8.53
CA ARG A 142 -4.14 -3.32 -8.72
C ARG A 142 -3.96 -2.76 -10.13
N ASP A 143 -4.42 -3.48 -11.15
CA ASP A 143 -4.34 -3.03 -12.55
C ASP A 143 -5.18 -1.76 -12.76
N VAL A 144 -6.38 -1.69 -12.18
CA VAL A 144 -7.23 -0.49 -12.24
C VAL A 144 -6.63 0.68 -11.47
N GLU A 145 -6.05 0.43 -10.28
CA GLU A 145 -5.31 1.44 -9.51
C GLU A 145 -4.16 2.02 -10.36
N GLU A 146 -3.39 1.18 -11.06
CA GLU A 146 -2.29 1.63 -11.93
C GLU A 146 -2.78 2.44 -13.15
N LEU A 147 -3.85 2.00 -13.80
CA LEU A 147 -4.47 2.74 -14.90
C LEU A 147 -4.98 4.10 -14.43
N TYR A 148 -5.56 4.17 -13.24
CA TYR A 148 -6.01 5.42 -12.64
C TYR A 148 -4.83 6.33 -12.29
N ASP A 149 -3.73 5.81 -11.75
CA ASP A 149 -2.51 6.58 -11.50
C ASP A 149 -1.92 7.15 -12.81
N LYS A 150 -1.92 6.38 -13.90
CA LYS A 150 -1.50 6.85 -15.24
C LYS A 150 -2.44 7.92 -15.79
N GLU A 151 -3.75 7.79 -15.57
CA GLU A 151 -4.74 8.82 -15.92
C GLU A 151 -4.46 10.12 -15.17
N LEU A 152 -4.25 10.06 -13.84
CA LEU A 152 -3.93 11.22 -13.01
C LEU A 152 -2.61 11.89 -13.39
N ALA A 153 -1.60 11.12 -13.80
CA ALA A 153 -0.31 11.68 -14.24
C ALA A 153 -0.46 12.57 -15.49
N LEU A 154 -1.37 12.21 -16.41
CA LEU A 154 -1.66 13.05 -17.59
C LEU A 154 -2.36 14.36 -17.25
N TRP A 155 -2.97 14.47 -16.07
CA TRP A 155 -3.60 15.71 -15.63
C TRP A 155 -2.56 16.79 -15.27
N ASN A 156 -1.26 16.47 -15.26
CA ASN A 156 -0.15 17.38 -14.93
C ASN A 156 -0.33 18.09 -13.57
N LEU A 157 -1.02 17.47 -12.62
CA LEU A 157 -1.28 18.02 -11.28
C LEU A 157 -0.07 17.93 -10.33
N GLY A 158 1.16 17.92 -10.85
CA GLY A 158 2.40 17.84 -10.06
C GLY A 158 2.77 16.43 -9.58
N ALA A 159 2.13 15.38 -10.09
CA ALA A 159 2.43 14.00 -9.76
C ALA A 159 3.31 13.34 -10.83
N ALA A 160 4.49 12.85 -10.44
CA ALA A 160 5.34 12.04 -11.32
C ALA A 160 4.78 10.62 -11.45
N SER A 161 5.00 9.98 -12.59
CA SER A 161 4.71 8.54 -12.74
C SER A 161 5.59 7.75 -11.78
N LYS A 162 4.98 6.83 -11.01
CA LYS A 162 5.72 5.92 -10.12
C LYS A 162 6.71 5.07 -10.92
N THR A 163 7.93 4.92 -10.41
CA THR A 163 8.96 4.07 -11.02
C THR A 163 8.51 2.61 -10.96
N PRO A 164 8.48 1.87 -12.08
CA PRO A 164 8.12 0.45 -12.10
C PRO A 164 9.06 -0.39 -11.22
N LEU A 165 8.53 -1.43 -10.57
CA LEU A 165 9.33 -2.31 -9.72
C LEU A 165 10.46 -3.00 -10.50
N SER A 166 10.20 -3.48 -11.73
CA SER A 166 11.22 -4.10 -12.59
C SER A 166 12.42 -3.18 -12.80
N HIS A 167 12.18 -1.89 -13.04
CA HIS A 167 13.26 -0.91 -13.18
C HIS A 167 14.06 -0.73 -11.88
N ILE A 168 13.40 -0.78 -10.72
CA ILE A 168 14.07 -0.71 -9.42
C ILE A 168 14.94 -1.95 -9.20
N GLU A 169 14.44 -3.14 -9.53
CA GLU A 169 15.15 -4.41 -9.39
C GLU A 169 16.39 -4.46 -10.29
N GLU A 170 16.25 -4.16 -11.59
CA GLU A 170 17.34 -4.15 -12.58
C GLU A 170 18.46 -3.15 -12.26
N ASN A 171 18.14 -2.11 -11.50
CA ASN A 171 19.07 -1.05 -11.15
C ASN A 171 19.45 -1.06 -9.67
N TRP A 172 18.99 -2.04 -8.88
CA TRP A 172 19.21 -2.09 -7.45
C TRP A 172 20.71 -2.02 -7.11
N GLY A 173 21.06 -1.20 -6.12
CA GLY A 173 22.46 -0.92 -5.76
C GLY A 173 23.17 0.12 -6.63
N LYS A 174 22.60 0.56 -7.76
CA LYS A 174 23.13 1.68 -8.55
C LYS A 174 22.77 3.03 -7.92
N ARG A 175 23.57 4.05 -8.21
CA ARG A 175 23.32 5.43 -7.73
C ARG A 175 22.02 5.96 -8.34
N GLY A 176 21.12 6.49 -7.49
CA GLY A 176 19.88 7.13 -7.94
C GLY A 176 18.62 6.25 -7.82
N VAL A 177 18.76 4.99 -7.38
CA VAL A 177 17.59 4.14 -7.09
C VAL A 177 16.79 4.73 -5.92
N PRO A 178 15.46 4.85 -6.04
CA PRO A 178 14.63 5.47 -5.02
C PRO A 178 14.33 4.49 -3.87
N GLU A 179 15.29 4.29 -2.95
CA GLU A 179 15.14 3.43 -1.76
C GLU A 179 13.88 3.76 -0.93
N GLY A 180 13.44 5.02 -0.94
CA GLY A 180 12.21 5.47 -0.28
C GLY A 180 10.97 4.72 -0.76
N ILE A 181 10.83 4.48 -2.07
CA ILE A 181 9.68 3.79 -2.66
C ILE A 181 9.59 2.34 -2.17
N ILE A 182 10.74 1.67 -2.03
CA ILE A 182 10.81 0.30 -1.49
C ILE A 182 10.42 0.29 -0.02
N ALA A 183 10.94 1.21 0.77
CA ALA A 183 10.62 1.29 2.19
C ALA A 183 9.14 1.62 2.46
N GLU A 184 8.56 2.54 1.67
CA GLU A 184 7.13 2.87 1.69
C GLU A 184 6.27 1.65 1.34
N THR A 185 6.66 0.92 0.29
CA THR A 185 5.96 -0.31 -0.13
C THR A 185 6.05 -1.39 0.95
N MET A 186 7.23 -1.61 1.54
CA MET A 186 7.42 -2.54 2.66
C MET A 186 6.57 -2.19 3.87
N ALA A 187 6.58 -0.93 4.30
CA ALA A 187 5.76 -0.49 5.43
C ALA A 187 4.26 -0.69 5.16
N ARG A 188 3.80 -0.31 3.96
CA ARG A 188 2.41 -0.46 3.55
C ARG A 188 1.97 -1.92 3.51
N GLU A 189 2.73 -2.80 2.86
CA GLU A 189 2.36 -4.20 2.69
C GLU A 189 2.55 -5.00 3.99
N LEU A 190 3.49 -4.62 4.87
CA LEU A 190 3.56 -5.14 6.25
C LEU A 190 2.25 -4.85 7.00
N LEU A 191 1.79 -3.59 7.00
CA LEU A 191 0.54 -3.21 7.68
C LEU A 191 -0.67 -3.90 7.04
N ASN A 192 -0.70 -4.01 5.70
CA ASN A 192 -1.77 -4.69 4.97
C ASN A 192 -1.86 -6.16 5.37
N ARG A 193 -0.72 -6.85 5.37
CA ARG A 193 -0.64 -8.26 5.76
C ARG A 193 -1.05 -8.47 7.22
N THR A 194 -0.52 -7.64 8.12
CA THR A 194 -0.84 -7.72 9.55
C THR A 194 -2.33 -7.50 9.78
N SER A 195 -2.94 -6.53 9.09
CA SER A 195 -4.37 -6.29 9.19
C SER A 195 -5.21 -7.46 8.66
N LEU A 196 -4.87 -7.99 7.49
CA LEU A 196 -5.62 -9.08 6.87
C LEU A 196 -5.53 -10.39 7.66
N ASN A 197 -4.34 -10.73 8.17
CA ASN A 197 -4.14 -11.97 8.94
C ASN A 197 -4.83 -11.94 10.30
N ASN A 198 -4.99 -10.75 10.90
CA ASN A 198 -5.48 -10.62 12.27
C ASN A 198 -6.82 -9.88 12.37
N SER A 199 -7.42 -9.49 11.24
CA SER A 199 -8.68 -8.75 11.18
C SER A 199 -8.72 -7.50 12.06
N LEU A 200 -7.66 -6.66 12.02
CA LEU A 200 -7.43 -5.54 12.95
C LEU A 200 -8.41 -4.36 12.83
N GLY A 201 -9.54 -4.51 12.14
CA GLY A 201 -10.57 -3.47 12.05
C GLY A 201 -10.17 -2.25 11.22
N PHE A 202 -9.06 -2.29 10.49
CA PHE A 202 -8.68 -1.27 9.50
C PHE A 202 -8.23 -1.89 8.18
N VAL A 203 -8.24 -1.10 7.11
CA VAL A 203 -7.72 -1.50 5.79
C VAL A 203 -6.64 -0.52 5.35
N VAL A 204 -5.65 -1.03 4.61
CA VAL A 204 -4.57 -0.22 4.05
C VAL A 204 -4.86 0.09 2.59
N VAL A 205 -4.88 1.37 2.24
CA VAL A 205 -5.20 1.84 0.89
C VAL A 205 -4.02 2.66 0.35
N ARG A 206 -3.62 2.39 -0.89
CA ARG A 206 -2.55 3.16 -1.56
C ARG A 206 -2.99 4.60 -1.77
N ALA A 207 -2.06 5.55 -1.64
CA ALA A 207 -2.28 6.88 -2.16
C ALA A 207 -2.19 6.84 -3.69
N ASN A 208 -3.17 7.44 -4.35
CA ASN A 208 -3.06 7.68 -5.77
C ASN A 208 -2.06 8.82 -6.05
N ASN A 209 -1.67 8.99 -7.31
CA ASN A 209 -0.69 9.99 -7.72
C ASN A 209 -1.08 11.43 -7.31
N MET A 210 -2.36 11.78 -7.28
CA MET A 210 -2.81 13.10 -6.79
C MET A 210 -2.65 13.22 -5.28
N GLU A 211 -3.00 12.18 -4.52
CA GLU A 211 -2.88 12.16 -3.07
C GLU A 211 -1.42 12.29 -2.61
N ASP A 212 -0.50 11.57 -3.24
CA ASP A 212 0.94 11.70 -2.99
C ASP A 212 1.49 13.05 -3.51
N GLY A 213 1.16 13.42 -4.75
CA GLY A 213 1.66 14.63 -5.39
C GLY A 213 1.19 15.93 -4.72
N ILE A 214 -0.07 16.00 -4.29
CA ILE A 214 -0.72 17.22 -3.79
C ILE A 214 -0.90 17.17 -2.27
N PHE A 215 -1.47 16.07 -1.75
CA PHE A 215 -1.76 15.94 -0.31
C PHE A 215 -0.60 15.35 0.50
N LYS A 216 0.47 14.89 -0.16
CA LYS A 216 1.79 14.56 0.40
C LYS A 216 1.79 13.40 1.41
N TYR A 217 0.89 12.44 1.26
CA TYR A 217 0.94 11.17 2.00
C TYR A 217 1.04 9.98 1.03
N ASP A 218 1.76 8.93 1.45
CA ASP A 218 2.15 7.80 0.59
C ASP A 218 1.09 6.68 0.58
N PHE A 219 0.36 6.53 1.68
CA PHE A 219 -0.79 5.62 1.81
C PHE A 219 -1.72 6.08 2.92
N LYS A 220 -2.87 5.43 3.07
CA LYS A 220 -3.83 5.73 4.13
C LYS A 220 -4.39 4.47 4.80
N LEU A 221 -4.62 4.58 6.09
CA LEU A 221 -5.33 3.59 6.90
C LEU A 221 -6.77 4.05 7.08
N GLN A 222 -7.72 3.13 6.93
CA GLN A 222 -9.13 3.43 7.09
C GLN A 222 -9.78 2.40 8.02
N THR A 223 -10.50 2.85 9.06
CA THR A 223 -11.29 1.94 9.90
C THR A 223 -12.36 1.24 9.05
N SER A 224 -12.45 -0.08 9.16
CA SER A 224 -13.49 -0.86 8.50
C SER A 224 -14.76 -0.81 9.35
N GLN A 225 -15.77 -0.06 8.90
CA GLN A 225 -17.11 -0.22 9.46
C GLN A 225 -17.80 -1.37 8.74
N ARG A 226 -17.95 -2.52 9.42
CA ARG A 226 -18.89 -3.57 9.00
C ARG A 226 -20.23 -3.37 9.71
N LYS A 227 -21.00 -2.33 9.36
CA LYS A 227 -22.44 -2.34 9.68
C LYS A 227 -23.16 -3.09 8.55
N ARG A 228 -23.42 -4.39 8.75
CA ARG A 228 -24.48 -5.11 8.02
C ARG A 228 -25.74 -5.00 8.88
N GLY A 229 -26.56 -4.00 8.62
CA GLY A 229 -27.82 -3.76 9.33
C GLY A 229 -28.25 -2.30 9.24
N VAL A 230 -29.54 -2.06 9.00
CA VAL A 230 -30.20 -0.77 9.22
C VAL A 230 -30.46 -0.68 10.71
N SER A 231 -29.83 0.25 11.42
CA SER A 231 -30.22 0.58 12.79
C SER A 231 -31.47 1.46 12.67
N LEU A 232 -32.65 0.88 12.88
CA LEU A 232 -33.89 1.63 13.11
C LEU A 232 -33.93 1.99 14.60
N ASP A 233 -33.04 2.86 15.05
CA ASP A 233 -33.14 3.49 16.36
C ASP A 233 -32.65 4.93 16.24
N ASP A 234 -33.58 5.81 15.91
CA ASP A 234 -33.39 7.24 15.65
C ASP A 234 -33.28 8.08 16.95
N ASN A 235 -32.84 7.51 18.07
CA ASN A 235 -32.88 8.23 19.37
C ASN A 235 -31.73 7.93 20.35
N SER A 236 -30.54 7.54 19.89
CA SER A 236 -29.32 7.68 20.69
C SER A 236 -28.37 8.68 20.02
N GLY A 237 -28.05 9.77 20.72
CA GLY A 237 -27.08 10.80 20.30
C GLY A 237 -25.63 10.30 20.22
N GLU A 238 -25.40 9.03 19.88
CA GLU A 238 -24.10 8.52 19.52
C GLU A 238 -23.79 8.96 18.09
N LYS A 239 -22.93 9.98 17.98
CA LYS A 239 -22.23 10.35 16.74
C LYS A 239 -21.98 9.08 15.93
N GLU A 240 -22.61 8.96 14.75
CA GLU A 240 -22.23 7.94 13.77
C GLU A 240 -20.70 7.86 13.78
N ALA A 241 -20.14 6.71 14.17
CA ALA A 241 -18.70 6.56 14.36
C ALA A 241 -18.01 6.69 12.99
N ARG A 242 -17.83 7.91 12.52
CA ARG A 242 -17.38 8.27 11.18
C ARG A 242 -16.15 7.45 10.84
N ARG A 243 -16.14 6.81 9.65
CA ARG A 243 -14.99 6.05 9.16
C ARG A 243 -13.75 6.94 9.24
N LYS A 244 -12.87 6.67 10.20
CA LYS A 244 -11.65 7.43 10.40
C LYS A 244 -10.64 7.03 9.34
N LYS A 245 -10.04 8.02 8.68
CA LYS A 245 -9.02 7.87 7.65
C LYS A 245 -7.76 8.63 8.07
N ILE A 246 -6.64 7.93 8.14
CA ILE A 246 -5.34 8.50 8.49
C ILE A 246 -4.43 8.38 7.26
N GLY A 247 -3.93 9.50 6.75
CA GLY A 247 -2.84 9.52 5.78
C GLY A 247 -1.49 9.30 6.47
N ILE A 248 -0.64 8.48 5.87
CA ILE A 248 0.71 8.20 6.35
C ILE A 248 1.70 8.83 5.38
N GLN A 249 2.50 9.78 5.88
CA GLN A 249 3.70 10.24 5.18
C GLN A 249 4.93 9.59 5.82
N PHE A 250 5.67 8.84 5.02
CA PHE A 250 6.79 8.01 5.42
C PHE A 250 8.13 8.62 4.95
N THR A 251 9.21 8.36 5.69
CA THR A 251 10.57 8.60 5.20
C THR A 251 11.60 7.77 5.93
N ILE A 252 12.66 7.39 5.21
CA ILE A 252 13.85 6.75 5.77
C ILE A 252 15.02 7.71 5.97
N ARG A 253 14.86 8.99 5.64
CA ARG A 253 15.96 9.97 5.70
C ARG A 253 15.98 10.69 7.03
N SER A 254 17.17 10.79 7.64
CA SER A 254 17.38 11.57 8.85
C SER A 254 17.38 13.07 8.56
N GLY A 255 16.80 13.87 9.47
CA GLY A 255 16.77 15.34 9.35
C GLY A 255 15.75 15.90 8.34
N GLU A 256 15.00 15.04 7.65
CA GLU A 256 13.92 15.46 6.75
C GLU A 256 12.59 15.76 7.45
N GLY A 257 12.46 15.38 8.73
CA GLY A 257 11.20 15.50 9.45
C GLY A 257 10.68 16.93 9.63
N VAL A 258 11.58 17.90 9.83
CA VAL A 258 11.19 19.30 10.02
C VAL A 258 10.54 19.88 8.75
N TRP A 259 11.13 19.64 7.57
CA TRP A 259 10.54 20.15 6.33
C TRP A 259 9.29 19.39 5.93
N LYS A 260 9.27 18.06 6.07
CA LYS A 260 8.09 17.25 5.72
C LYS A 260 6.89 17.70 6.57
N LYS A 261 7.09 17.92 7.88
CA LYS A 261 6.08 18.50 8.77
C LYS A 261 5.64 19.91 8.33
N ALA A 262 6.58 20.80 8.00
CA ALA A 262 6.23 22.14 7.53
C ALA A 262 5.40 22.12 6.23
N VAL A 263 5.73 21.23 5.29
CA VAL A 263 4.96 21.00 4.05
C VAL A 263 3.57 20.45 4.39
N LEU A 264 3.46 19.48 5.29
CA LEU A 264 2.17 18.96 5.73
C LEU A 264 1.31 20.04 6.39
N ASP A 265 1.89 20.88 7.25
CA ASP A 265 1.15 21.96 7.91
C ASP A 265 0.66 22.99 6.89
N ALA A 266 1.45 23.29 5.85
CA ALA A 266 1.02 24.13 4.74
C ALA A 266 -0.12 23.48 3.94
N VAL A 267 -0.02 22.18 3.62
CA VAL A 267 -1.09 21.43 2.94
C VAL A 267 -2.37 21.41 3.78
N LYS A 268 -2.26 21.18 5.10
CA LYS A 268 -3.42 21.20 6.01
C LYS A 268 -4.08 22.57 6.08
N LYS A 269 -3.29 23.66 6.11
CA LYS A 269 -3.81 25.03 6.06
C LYS A 269 -4.50 25.32 4.72
N LEU A 270 -3.93 24.85 3.61
CA LEU A 270 -4.46 25.10 2.27
C LEU A 270 -5.72 24.33 1.95
N TYR A 271 -5.79 23.06 2.35
CA TYR A 271 -6.89 22.16 2.02
C TYR A 271 -7.81 21.91 3.21
N GLY A 272 -7.82 22.78 4.22
CA GLY A 272 -8.59 22.62 5.47
C GLY A 272 -10.02 22.16 5.23
N GLY A 273 -10.37 20.97 5.74
CA GLY A 273 -11.69 20.33 5.58
C GLY A 273 -11.96 19.65 4.23
N LYS A 274 -11.12 19.87 3.21
CA LYS A 274 -11.19 19.23 1.87
C LYS A 274 -10.21 18.07 1.71
N LEU A 275 -9.41 17.76 2.74
CA LEU A 275 -8.52 16.61 2.71
C LEU A 275 -9.35 15.31 2.61
N PRO A 276 -8.91 14.34 1.79
CA PRO A 276 -9.54 13.02 1.68
C PRO A 276 -9.33 12.12 2.91
N VAL A 277 -8.56 12.60 3.90
CA VAL A 277 -8.23 11.95 5.17
C VAL A 277 -8.53 12.89 6.34
N ASP A 278 -8.86 12.34 7.51
CA ASP A 278 -9.18 13.13 8.71
C ASP A 278 -7.91 13.67 9.38
N GLU A 279 -6.80 12.94 9.27
CA GLU A 279 -5.47 13.39 9.72
C GLU A 279 -4.36 12.84 8.84
N ILE A 280 -3.19 13.48 8.88
CA ILE A 280 -1.96 12.98 8.28
C ILE A 280 -0.90 12.89 9.38
N ILE A 281 -0.37 11.69 9.59
CA ILE A 281 0.74 11.41 10.49
C ILE A 281 2.04 11.21 9.72
N PHE A 282 3.14 11.58 10.35
CA PHE A 282 4.46 11.53 9.76
C PHE A 282 5.31 10.47 10.46
N VAL A 283 5.68 9.42 9.72
CA VAL A 283 6.45 8.27 10.21
C VAL A 283 7.87 8.34 9.66
N GLN A 284 8.82 8.64 10.53
CA GLN A 284 10.24 8.72 10.19
C GLN A 284 11.03 7.55 10.77
N VAL A 285 11.62 6.74 9.89
CA VAL A 285 12.39 5.56 10.28
C VAL A 285 13.78 5.60 9.63
N PRO A 286 14.74 6.32 10.22
CA PRO A 286 16.05 6.52 9.60
C PRO A 286 16.93 5.26 9.77
N THR A 287 16.71 4.27 8.90
CA THR A 287 17.44 3.00 8.91
C THR A 287 17.79 2.53 7.49
N LYS A 288 18.83 1.70 7.37
CA LYS A 288 19.21 0.97 6.15
C LYS A 288 18.55 -0.41 6.06
N ASP A 289 17.77 -0.81 7.08
CA ASP A 289 17.23 -2.17 7.16
C ASP A 289 16.25 -2.49 6.03
N PHE A 290 15.52 -1.50 5.50
CA PHE A 290 14.69 -1.67 4.30
C PHE A 290 15.52 -2.08 3.08
N SER A 291 16.62 -1.37 2.79
CA SER A 291 17.51 -1.72 1.68
C SER A 291 18.12 -3.12 1.87
N LYS A 292 18.58 -3.44 3.09
CA LYS A 292 19.13 -4.78 3.40
C LYS A 292 18.10 -5.89 3.21
N ALA A 293 16.88 -5.68 3.68
CA ALA A 293 15.79 -6.65 3.56
C ALA A 293 15.38 -6.85 2.10
N PHE A 294 15.35 -5.79 1.28
CA PHE A 294 15.10 -5.91 -0.15
C PHE A 294 16.21 -6.67 -0.87
N THR A 295 17.48 -6.37 -0.57
CA THR A 295 18.62 -7.15 -1.09
C THR A 295 18.48 -8.63 -0.75
N ARG A 296 18.23 -8.98 0.52
CA ARG A 296 18.05 -10.38 0.95
C ARG A 296 16.90 -11.07 0.24
N TRP A 297 15.81 -10.35 -0.02
CA TRP A 297 14.68 -10.89 -0.75
C TRP A 297 15.00 -11.17 -2.21
N LEU A 298 15.75 -10.30 -2.88
CA LEU A 298 16.23 -10.54 -4.24
C LEU A 298 17.22 -11.73 -4.29
N GLU A 299 18.15 -11.79 -3.35
CA GLU A 299 19.14 -12.88 -3.22
C GLU A 299 18.47 -14.23 -2.93
N ALA A 300 17.38 -14.24 -2.18
CA ALA A 300 16.58 -15.44 -1.92
C ALA A 300 15.59 -15.78 -3.05
N GLU A 301 15.74 -15.17 -4.23
CA GLU A 301 14.89 -15.37 -5.42
C GLU A 301 13.41 -15.05 -5.16
N LYS A 302 13.21 -13.96 -4.42
CA LYS A 302 11.91 -13.32 -4.19
C LYS A 302 10.91 -14.25 -3.51
N PRO A 303 11.19 -14.83 -2.33
CA PRO A 303 10.28 -15.78 -1.70
C PRO A 303 8.94 -15.10 -1.33
N SER A 304 7.88 -15.89 -1.17
CA SER A 304 6.55 -15.40 -0.76
C SER A 304 6.61 -14.62 0.56
N GLY A 305 5.73 -13.64 0.75
CA GLY A 305 5.68 -12.77 1.93
C GLY A 305 6.46 -11.45 1.80
N GLY A 306 7.01 -11.16 0.62
CA GLY A 306 7.69 -9.90 0.30
C GLY A 306 8.99 -9.64 1.08
N PRO A 307 9.76 -8.60 0.73
CA PRO A 307 10.97 -8.21 1.43
C PRO A 307 10.77 -7.84 2.90
N GLU A 308 9.59 -7.37 3.29
CA GLU A 308 9.24 -7.02 4.65
C GLU A 308 9.38 -8.18 5.64
N GLN A 309 9.35 -9.44 5.17
CA GLN A 309 9.62 -10.60 6.02
C GLN A 309 11.02 -10.57 6.64
N PHE A 310 12.01 -9.97 5.95
CA PHE A 310 13.39 -9.88 6.38
C PHE A 310 13.68 -8.68 7.31
N LEU A 311 12.68 -7.83 7.60
CA LEU A 311 12.81 -6.79 8.61
C LEU A 311 12.88 -7.39 10.02
N SER A 312 13.64 -6.75 10.91
CA SER A 312 13.69 -7.16 12.32
C SER A 312 12.32 -7.05 12.99
N LYS A 313 12.07 -7.90 13.99
CA LYS A 313 10.84 -7.90 14.78
C LYS A 313 10.57 -6.51 15.39
N ASP A 314 11.58 -5.91 16.01
CA ASP A 314 11.47 -4.57 16.62
C ASP A 314 11.04 -3.49 15.63
N LEU A 315 11.60 -3.52 14.42
CA LEU A 315 11.25 -2.54 13.39
C LEU A 315 9.81 -2.76 12.91
N LYS A 316 9.38 -4.02 12.71
CA LYS A 316 8.00 -4.34 12.35
C LYS A 316 7.01 -3.88 13.42
N MET A 317 7.31 -4.14 14.70
CA MET A 317 6.49 -3.70 15.84
C MET A 317 6.38 -2.18 15.89
N ARG A 318 7.50 -1.46 15.76
CA ARG A 318 7.51 0.01 15.71
C ARG A 318 6.68 0.56 14.55
N LEU A 319 6.81 -0.01 13.35
CA LEU A 319 6.01 0.41 12.20
C LEU A 319 4.51 0.23 12.46
N LEU A 320 4.10 -0.89 13.04
CA LEU A 320 2.70 -1.14 13.40
C LEU A 320 2.22 -0.12 14.43
N LYS A 321 2.95 0.03 15.53
CA LYS A 321 2.60 0.93 16.65
C LYS A 321 2.42 2.38 16.18
N GLU A 322 3.44 2.93 15.53
CA GLU A 322 3.46 4.33 15.11
C GLU A 322 2.44 4.62 14.01
N SER A 323 2.24 3.69 13.07
CA SER A 323 1.31 3.92 11.96
C SER A 323 -0.16 3.78 12.37
N THR A 324 -0.46 2.99 13.41
CA THR A 324 -1.83 2.74 13.88
C THR A 324 -2.24 3.61 15.08
N GLN A 325 -1.33 4.46 15.57
CA GLN A 325 -1.59 5.34 16.69
C GLN A 325 -2.82 6.21 16.44
N GLY A 326 -3.77 6.17 17.37
CA GLY A 326 -5.02 6.93 17.28
C GLY A 326 -6.05 6.36 16.30
N LEU A 327 -5.76 5.26 15.60
CA LEU A 327 -6.72 4.54 14.75
C LEU A 327 -7.35 3.36 15.48
N VAL A 328 -6.50 2.51 16.05
CA VAL A 328 -6.85 1.33 16.83
C VAL A 328 -6.03 1.31 18.10
N GLN A 329 -6.59 0.78 19.17
CA GLN A 329 -5.87 0.59 20.42
C GLN A 329 -5.28 -0.82 20.41
N LEU A 330 -3.96 -0.92 20.37
CA LEU A 330 -3.21 -2.16 20.46
C LEU A 330 -2.19 -2.01 21.59
N SER A 331 -2.21 -2.93 22.55
CA SER A 331 -1.18 -3.05 23.58
C SER A 331 0.14 -3.55 22.99
N ASP A 332 1.24 -3.38 23.73
CA ASP A 332 2.55 -3.83 23.27
C ASP A 332 2.61 -5.37 23.18
N GLU A 333 1.91 -6.08 24.08
CA GLU A 333 1.75 -7.54 24.05
C GLU A 333 0.95 -8.00 22.82
N GLU A 334 -0.12 -7.27 22.47
CA GLU A 334 -0.89 -7.54 21.25
C GLU A 334 -0.02 -7.33 20.00
N ILE A 335 0.70 -6.21 19.93
CA ILE A 335 1.61 -5.92 18.82
C ILE A 335 2.68 -7.01 18.69
N GLU A 336 3.26 -7.46 19.81
CA GLU A 336 4.24 -8.53 19.82
C GLU A 336 3.66 -9.83 19.26
N ARG A 337 2.47 -10.24 19.70
CA ARG A 337 1.78 -11.44 19.21
C ARG A 337 1.47 -11.34 17.71
N LEU A 338 1.05 -10.17 17.25
CA LEU A 338 0.70 -9.92 15.84
C LEU A 338 1.90 -10.03 14.89
N ILE A 339 3.09 -9.66 15.37
CA ILE A 339 4.33 -9.66 14.58
C ILE A 339 5.13 -10.95 14.74
N GLY A 340 5.11 -11.56 15.92
CA GLY A 340 5.81 -12.82 16.22
C GLY A 340 5.21 -14.05 15.53
N GLY A 341 3.93 -13.97 15.15
CA GLY A 341 3.17 -15.15 14.73
C GLY A 341 2.88 -16.06 15.93
N ARG A 342 1.84 -16.90 15.82
CA ARG A 342 1.72 -18.04 16.74
C ARG A 342 2.99 -18.86 16.60
N GLU A 343 3.74 -19.05 17.68
CA GLU A 343 4.50 -20.30 17.82
C GLU A 343 3.47 -21.41 17.54
N VAL A 344 3.66 -22.13 16.45
CA VAL A 344 3.07 -23.46 16.35
C VAL A 344 3.68 -24.17 17.53
N LYS A 345 2.90 -24.37 18.58
CA LYS A 345 3.27 -25.27 19.65
C LYS A 345 3.52 -26.61 18.97
N GLU A 346 4.79 -26.97 18.82
CA GLU A 346 5.20 -28.36 18.77
C GLU A 346 4.78 -28.97 20.10
N GLU A 347 3.53 -29.42 20.18
CA GLU A 347 3.15 -30.41 21.18
C GLU A 347 3.38 -31.78 20.52
N LEU A 348 4.38 -32.45 21.10
CA LEU A 348 5.03 -33.73 20.77
C LEU A 348 4.11 -34.87 20.33
#